data_AF-A0A9W4LV37-F1
#
_entry.id   AF-A0A9W4LV37-F1
#
_cell.length_a   1.000
_cell.length_b   1.000
_cell.length_c   1.000
_cell.angle_alpha   90.00
_cell.angle_beta   90.00
_cell.angle_gamma   90.00
#
_symmetry.space_group_name_H-M   'P 1'
#
loop_
_entity.id
_entity.type
_entity.pdbx_description
1 polymer ?
#
loop_
_entity_poly.entity_id
_entity_poly.type
_entity_poly.pdbx_seq_one_letter_code
_entity_poly.pdbx_strand_id
1 'polypeptide(L)'
;MDFIPFSENEEQRIKRFFGYDPVTDQIEIITQQDVSGLLERNKRLYNDNDRHVRGDMEHVGDIPLSLYFSLVNRNLIDSATGEAIDHDEVMKEIAKFLNDSDNRHFRVKPGHF
;
A
#
# COMPACT_ATOMS: atom_id res chain seq x y z
N MET A 1 -17.38 -8.10 19.05
CA MET A 1 -17.17 -6.76 18.47
C MET A 1 -17.82 -6.75 17.11
N ASP A 2 -18.82 -5.88 16.92
CA ASP A 2 -19.56 -5.76 15.65
C ASP A 2 -18.97 -4.60 14.84
N PHE A 3 -18.77 -4.84 13.53
CA PHE A 3 -18.23 -3.84 12.61
C PHE A 3 -19.32 -3.36 11.66
N ILE A 4 -19.64 -2.08 11.72
CA ILE A 4 -20.62 -1.44 10.84
C ILE A 4 -19.91 -0.53 9.82
N PRO A 5 -20.20 -0.65 8.51
CA PRO A 5 -19.65 0.26 7.51
C PRO A 5 -20.21 1.66 7.74
N PHE A 6 -19.35 2.67 7.75
CA PHE A 6 -19.76 4.08 7.96
C PHE A 6 -19.25 5.05 6.91
N SER A 7 -18.28 4.64 6.08
CA SER A 7 -17.76 5.47 5.00
C SER A 7 -17.25 4.61 3.84
N GLU A 8 -17.56 5.02 2.62
CA GLU A 8 -17.11 4.39 1.38
C GLU A 8 -16.59 5.48 0.45
N ASN A 9 -15.40 5.24 -0.13
CA ASN A 9 -14.84 6.04 -1.21
C ASN A 9 -14.71 5.11 -2.42
N GLU A 10 -15.64 5.26 -3.37
CA GLU A 10 -15.73 4.38 -4.55
C GLU A 10 -14.52 4.53 -5.49
N GLU A 11 -13.99 5.75 -5.64
CA GLU A 11 -12.86 6.02 -6.53
C GLU A 11 -11.58 5.30 -6.07
N GLN A 12 -11.31 5.34 -4.76
CA GLN A 12 -10.14 4.68 -4.16
C GLN A 12 -10.43 3.23 -3.73
N ARG A 13 -11.69 2.80 -3.87
CA ARG A 13 -12.24 1.54 -3.36
C ARG A 13 -11.89 1.27 -1.90
N ILE A 14 -12.03 2.30 -1.08
CA ILE A 14 -11.78 2.24 0.36
C ILE A 14 -13.11 2.15 1.09
N LYS A 15 -13.25 1.18 1.99
CA LYS A 15 -14.35 1.06 2.94
C LYS A 15 -13.82 1.23 4.35
N ARG A 16 -14.53 2.00 5.17
CA ARG A 16 -14.22 2.16 6.59
C ARG A 16 -15.34 1.58 7.44
N PHE A 17 -14.93 0.82 8.44
CA PHE A 17 -15.79 0.14 9.38
C PHE A 17 -15.56 0.69 10.78
N PHE A 18 -16.64 0.90 11.51
CA PHE A 18 -16.64 1.32 12.89
C PHE A 18 -16.96 0.09 13.74
N GLY A 19 -16.05 -0.24 14.65
CA GLY A 19 -16.22 -1.28 15.65
C GLY A 19 -16.40 -0.64 17.02
N TYR A 20 -17.42 -1.08 17.74
CA TYR A 20 -17.59 -0.75 19.16
C TYR A 20 -17.74 -2.03 19.97
N ASP A 21 -16.98 -2.14 21.05
CA ASP A 21 -17.11 -3.21 22.04
C ASP A 21 -17.68 -2.64 23.34
N PRO A 22 -18.95 -2.95 23.69
CA PRO A 22 -19.58 -2.43 24.89
C PRO A 22 -19.04 -3.04 26.20
N VAL A 23 -18.27 -4.14 26.14
CA VAL A 23 -17.72 -4.81 27.32
C VAL A 23 -16.40 -4.17 27.74
N THR A 24 -15.56 -3.81 26.77
CA THR A 24 -14.25 -3.20 26.99
C THR A 24 -14.25 -1.68 26.84
N ASP A 25 -15.37 -1.10 26.40
CA ASP A 25 -15.54 0.30 26.02
C ASP A 25 -14.49 0.77 24.99
N GLN A 26 -14.17 -0.12 24.05
CA GLN A 26 -13.18 0.14 23.01
C GLN A 26 -13.85 0.52 21.69
N ILE A 27 -13.25 1.52 21.04
CA ILE A 27 -13.63 1.99 19.70
C ILE A 27 -12.48 1.65 18.74
N GLU A 28 -12.82 0.99 17.64
CA GLU A 28 -11.87 0.65 16.57
C GLU A 28 -12.40 1.16 15.23
N ILE A 29 -11.51 1.74 14.42
CA ILE A 29 -11.82 2.13 13.04
C ILE A 29 -10.93 1.31 12.11
N ILE A 30 -11.55 0.42 11.33
CA ILE A 30 -10.85 -0.42 10.35
C ILE A 30 -11.01 0.19 8.97
N THR A 31 -9.91 0.36 8.25
CA THR A 31 -9.90 0.79 6.85
C THR A 31 -9.50 -0.38 5.97
N GLN A 32 -10.36 -0.75 5.02
CA GLN A 32 -10.10 -1.80 4.04
C GLN A 32 -10.04 -1.19 2.64
N GLN A 33 -9.01 -1.56 1.85
CA GLN A 33 -8.88 -1.16 0.46
C GLN A 33 -8.99 -2.39 -0.45
N ASP A 34 -9.86 -2.34 -1.46
CA ASP A 34 -9.83 -3.33 -2.55
C ASP A 34 -8.65 -3.03 -3.48
N VAL A 35 -7.62 -3.86 -3.41
CA VAL A 35 -6.41 -3.77 -4.23
C VAL A 35 -6.44 -4.70 -5.46
N SER A 36 -7.55 -5.38 -5.74
CA SER A 36 -7.62 -6.40 -6.80
C SER A 36 -7.22 -5.85 -8.17
N GLY A 37 -7.68 -4.63 -8.51
CA GLY A 37 -7.33 -3.97 -9.77
C GLY A 37 -5.86 -3.59 -9.88
N LEU A 38 -5.24 -3.24 -8.75
CA LEU A 38 -3.80 -2.95 -8.65
C LEU A 38 -2.99 -4.21 -8.93
N LEU A 39 -3.33 -5.31 -8.26
CA LEU A 39 -2.62 -6.58 -8.42
C LEU A 39 -2.72 -7.13 -9.85
N GLU A 40 -3.90 -7.05 -10.48
CA GLU A 40 -4.06 -7.51 -11.87
C GLU A 40 -3.31 -6.62 -12.87
N ARG A 41 -3.18 -5.31 -12.62
CA ARG A 41 -2.29 -4.45 -13.42
C ARG A 41 -0.84 -4.87 -13.25
N ASN A 42 -0.39 -5.07 -12.01
CA ASN A 42 1.01 -5.39 -11.73
C ASN A 42 1.40 -6.75 -12.30
N LYS A 43 0.49 -7.74 -12.24
CA LYS A 43 0.66 -9.04 -12.88
C LYS A 43 0.84 -8.95 -14.39
N ARG A 44 0.09 -8.08 -15.07
CA ARG A 44 0.27 -7.85 -16.52
C ARG A 44 1.64 -7.23 -16.80
N LEU A 45 2.01 -6.18 -16.05
CA LEU A 45 3.33 -5.53 -16.18
C LEU A 45 4.50 -6.48 -15.86
N TYR A 46 4.31 -7.39 -14.92
CA TYR A 46 5.28 -8.42 -14.57
C TYR A 46 5.48 -9.43 -15.71
N ASN A 47 4.41 -9.83 -16.38
CA ASN A 47 4.46 -10.76 -17.51
C ASN A 47 5.03 -10.10 -18.77
N ASP A 48 4.70 -8.83 -19.00
CA ASP A 48 5.19 -8.04 -20.15
C ASP A 48 6.63 -7.56 -19.96
N ASN A 49 7.23 -7.78 -18.78
CA ASN A 49 8.56 -7.30 -18.47
C ASN A 49 9.64 -8.05 -19.27
N ASP A 50 10.20 -7.37 -20.28
CA ASP A 50 11.39 -7.86 -20.97
C ASP A 50 12.61 -7.77 -20.02
N ARG A 51 13.13 -8.93 -19.62
CA ARG A 51 14.20 -9.08 -18.62
C ARG A 51 15.52 -8.37 -18.99
N HIS A 52 15.64 -7.85 -20.21
CA HIS A 52 16.86 -7.26 -20.76
C HIS A 52 16.93 -5.73 -20.64
N VAL A 53 15.83 -5.04 -20.34
CA VAL A 53 15.84 -3.58 -20.18
C VAL A 53 16.05 -3.27 -18.70
N ARG A 54 17.33 -3.08 -18.34
CA ARG A 54 17.75 -2.52 -17.05
C ARG A 54 18.19 -1.06 -17.22
N GLY A 55 17.35 -0.12 -16.78
CA GLY A 55 17.63 1.33 -16.83
C GLY A 55 17.92 1.93 -15.45
N ASP A 56 18.41 3.17 -15.40
CA ASP A 56 18.69 3.90 -14.15
C ASP A 56 17.44 4.24 -13.33
N MET A 57 16.26 4.30 -13.96
CA MET A 57 14.97 4.44 -13.28
C MET A 57 14.03 3.33 -13.73
N GLU A 58 13.78 2.38 -12.84
CA GLU A 58 12.93 1.23 -13.11
C GLU A 58 11.66 1.28 -12.27
N HIS A 59 10.52 1.01 -12.91
CA HIS A 59 9.30 0.71 -12.17
C HIS A 59 9.41 -0.70 -11.59
N VAL A 60 9.48 -0.80 -10.25
CA VAL A 60 9.68 -2.07 -9.52
C VAL A 60 8.39 -2.64 -8.92
N GLY A 61 7.41 -1.78 -8.66
CA GLY A 61 6.10 -2.16 -8.14
C GLY A 61 5.25 -0.94 -7.84
N ASP A 62 3.97 -1.19 -7.54
CA ASP A 62 3.05 -0.18 -7.04
C ASP A 62 2.60 -0.57 -5.63
N ILE A 63 2.58 0.39 -4.71
CA ILE A 63 2.19 0.16 -3.31
C ILE A 63 0.70 0.47 -3.07
N PRO A 64 0.04 -0.19 -2.10
CA PRO A 64 -1.31 0.16 -1.70
C PRO A 64 -1.35 1.50 -0.95
N LEU A 65 -2.50 2.19 -0.99
CA LEU A 65 -2.68 3.48 -0.30
C LEU A 65 -2.58 3.32 1.22
N SER A 66 -2.93 2.16 1.76
CA SER A 66 -2.75 1.86 3.19
C SER A 66 -1.30 1.99 3.63
N LEU A 67 -0.35 1.48 2.82
CA LEU A 67 1.08 1.64 3.11
C LEU A 67 1.47 3.11 3.03
N TYR A 68 1.05 3.82 1.97
CA TYR A 68 1.33 5.25 1.82
C TYR A 68 0.86 6.07 3.05
N PHE A 69 -0.37 5.88 3.49
CA PHE A 69 -0.88 6.58 4.68
C PHE A 69 -0.16 6.17 5.97
N SER A 70 0.31 4.93 6.08
CA SER A 70 1.12 4.52 7.23
C SER A 70 2.45 5.29 7.28
N LEU A 71 3.07 5.58 6.14
CA LEU A 71 4.30 6.36 6.04
C LEU A 71 4.05 7.85 6.36
N VAL A 72 2.92 8.40 5.91
CA VAL A 72 2.47 9.75 6.28
C VAL A 72 2.25 9.84 7.80
N ASN A 73 1.53 8.89 8.39
CA ASN A 73 1.27 8.87 9.85
C ASN A 73 2.54 8.71 10.69
N ARG A 74 3.57 8.05 10.13
CA ARG A 74 4.91 7.94 10.73
C ARG A 74 5.79 9.18 10.49
N ASN A 75 5.27 10.21 9.81
CA ASN A 75 5.99 11.42 9.45
C ASN A 75 7.24 11.16 8.59
N LEU A 76 7.16 10.16 7.69
CA LEU A 76 8.18 9.87 6.68
C LEU A 76 7.86 10.51 5.34
N ILE A 77 6.58 10.76 5.07
CA ILE A 77 6.08 11.49 3.91
C ILE A 77 5.32 12.70 4.43
N ASP A 78 5.60 13.87 3.84
CA ASP A 78 4.89 15.09 4.17
C ASP A 78 3.42 14.99 3.71
N SER A 79 2.49 15.21 4.63
CA SER A 79 1.06 15.06 4.36
C SER A 79 0.48 16.12 3.41
N ALA A 80 1.14 17.26 3.23
CA ALA A 80 0.69 18.37 2.41
C ALA A 80 1.29 18.32 1.00
N THR A 81 2.57 17.95 0.87
CA THR A 81 3.26 17.89 -0.42
C THR A 81 3.30 16.49 -1.03
N GLY A 82 3.17 15.45 -0.20
CA GLY A 82 3.35 14.05 -0.63
C GLY A 82 4.82 13.68 -0.88
N GLU A 83 5.76 14.57 -0.54
CA GLU A 83 7.19 14.35 -0.73
C GLU A 83 7.76 13.55 0.45
N ALA A 84 8.75 12.70 0.18
CA ALA A 84 9.48 12.00 1.22
C ALA A 84 10.30 13.02 2.05
N ILE A 85 10.10 13.00 3.36
CA ILE A 85 10.86 13.83 4.31
C ILE A 85 12.28 13.26 4.41
N ASP A 86 12.39 11.94 4.51
CA ASP A 86 13.63 11.19 4.37
C ASP A 86 13.45 10.15 3.26
N HIS A 87 14.06 10.42 2.11
CA HIS A 87 13.96 9.55 0.95
C HIS A 87 14.54 8.15 1.23
N ASP A 88 15.65 8.05 1.96
CA ASP A 88 16.30 6.76 2.22
C ASP A 88 15.46 5.91 3.18
N GLU A 89 14.83 6.51 4.18
CA GLU A 89 13.93 5.80 5.09
C GLU A 89 12.65 5.32 4.39
N VAL A 90 12.02 6.18 3.59
CA VAL A 90 10.83 5.81 2.79
C VAL A 90 11.14 4.66 1.85
N MET A 91 12.27 4.72 1.13
CA MET A 91 12.66 3.66 0.20
C MET A 91 12.95 2.34 0.91
N LYS A 92 13.55 2.37 2.12
CA LYS A 92 13.74 1.15 2.93
C LYS A 92 12.41 0.50 3.33
N GLU A 93 11.43 1.30 3.73
CA GLU A 93 10.10 0.76 4.11
C GLU A 93 9.35 0.20 2.91
N ILE A 94 9.42 0.86 1.76
CA ILE A 94 8.82 0.36 0.51
C ILE A 94 9.54 -0.92 0.06
N ALA A 95 10.87 -0.95 0.07
CA ALA A 95 11.65 -2.12 -0.27
C ALA A 95 11.33 -3.30 0.67
N LYS A 96 11.26 -3.05 1.98
CA LYS A 96 10.86 -4.05 2.97
C LYS A 96 9.47 -4.60 2.67
N PHE A 97 8.50 -3.74 2.36
CA PHE A 97 7.15 -4.16 1.98
C PHE A 97 7.17 -5.02 0.71
N LEU A 98 7.85 -4.59 -0.35
CA LEU A 98 7.90 -5.30 -1.64
C LEU A 98 8.69 -6.61 -1.57
N ASN A 99 9.68 -6.73 -0.69
CA ASN A 99 10.48 -7.93 -0.51
C ASN A 99 9.78 -8.99 0.37
N ASP A 100 8.67 -8.65 1.03
CA ASP A 100 7.86 -9.61 1.77
C ASP A 100 7.20 -10.61 0.81
N SER A 101 7.24 -11.91 1.15
CA SER A 101 6.67 -12.98 0.32
C SER A 101 5.18 -12.87 0.11
N ASP A 102 4.46 -12.27 1.07
CA ASP A 102 3.02 -12.07 1.00
C ASP A 102 2.66 -10.91 0.08
N ASN A 103 3.58 -9.95 -0.10
CA ASN A 103 3.40 -8.76 -0.92
C ASN A 103 4.01 -8.88 -2.32
N ARG A 104 4.51 -10.07 -2.70
CA ARG A 104 5.15 -10.29 -4.01
C ARG A 104 4.28 -9.86 -5.20
N HIS A 105 2.95 -9.87 -5.04
CA HIS A 105 1.98 -9.51 -6.08
C HIS A 105 1.92 -8.00 -6.36
N PHE A 106 2.47 -7.17 -5.48
CA PHE A 106 2.62 -5.74 -5.70
C PHE A 106 3.83 -5.41 -6.58
N ARG A 107 4.71 -6.37 -6.84
CA ARG A 107 5.89 -6.18 -7.67
C ARG A 107 5.56 -6.35 -9.15
N VAL A 108 6.24 -5.56 -9.97
CA VAL A 108 6.22 -5.69 -11.45
C VAL A 108 7.52 -6.26 -12.01
N LYS A 109 8.52 -6.50 -11.16
CA LYS A 109 9.80 -7.14 -11.53
C LYS A 109 10.26 -8.19 -10.51
N PRO A 110 10.94 -9.27 -10.96
CA PRO A 110 11.64 -10.22 -10.08
C PRO A 110 12.93 -9.63 -9.49
N GLY A 111 13.45 -10.21 -8.39
CA GLY A 111 14.68 -9.76 -7.71
C GLY A 111 14.50 -9.35 -6.24
N HIS A 112 15.46 -8.62 -5.68
CA HIS A 112 15.33 -7.92 -4.40
C HIS A 112 15.70 -6.46 -4.63
N PHE A 113 15.04 -5.57 -3.89
CA PHE A 113 15.18 -4.13 -3.99
C PHE A 113 15.68 -3.55 -2.67
#